data_AF-A0A3Q8XA98-F1
#
_entry.id   AF-A0A3Q8XA98-F1
#
_cell.length_a   1.000
_cell.length_b   1.000
_cell.length_c   1.000
_cell.angle_alpha   90.00
_cell.angle_beta   90.00
_cell.angle_gamma   90.00
#
_symmetry.space_group_name_H-M   'P 1'
#
loop_
_entity.id
_entity.type
_entity.pdbx_description
1 polymer ?
#
loop_
_entity_poly.entity_id
_entity_poly.type
_entity_poly.pdbx_seq_one_letter_code
_entity_poly.pdbx_strand_id
1 'polypeptide(L)'
;MSQSKSQLIKLPIAGGGLTDYTLSGRAPIEAPAVPLKGRIAFSAAHVVCDPLAAAEPLLGAAVDWQATMAYRHHLWSLGLAVAEAMDTAQRGMGLDWLRAKELIGLSLAEAASVGGRIACGAGTDQLAPGPQVTIEQVIRAYEEQCEYIESRGGQVILMASRALAAIAKSPEDYEQVYGTILRQVSRPVILHWLGDMFDPALAGYWGSRDIGTAMSVCLRIIEANRDKVDGIKISLLDADKEVQMRRRLPCGVRMYTGDDFNYPELIQGDEYGYSDALLGIFDAIAPVAAAAIHALDEGDAAGYQALFAPTVPLSRHIFQRPTYAYKTGIVFMAYLNGHQNHFRMLGAAEGARSIVHLSELFRLADGAGLLAQPELAARRMKQVLTLAGIEQ
;
A
#
# COMPACT_ATOMS: atom_id res chain seq x y z
N MET A 1 -10.48 6.17 -38.29
CA MET A 1 -11.19 6.42 -37.01
C MET A 1 -12.16 5.27 -36.79
N SER A 2 -11.71 4.23 -36.08
CA SER A 2 -12.55 3.09 -35.73
C SER A 2 -13.57 3.56 -34.69
N GLN A 3 -14.86 3.43 -34.99
CA GLN A 3 -15.90 3.63 -33.99
C GLN A 3 -15.68 2.61 -32.87
N SER A 4 -15.28 3.08 -31.69
CA SER A 4 -15.29 2.29 -30.47
C SER A 4 -16.69 1.74 -30.29
N LYS A 5 -16.91 0.45 -30.58
CA LYS A 5 -18.18 -0.20 -30.26
C LYS A 5 -18.37 -0.06 -28.76
N SER A 6 -19.47 0.55 -28.33
CA SER A 6 -19.74 0.68 -26.90
C SER A 6 -19.69 -0.73 -26.29
N GLN A 7 -18.82 -0.92 -25.31
CA GLN A 7 -18.64 -2.23 -24.70
C GLN A 7 -19.68 -2.38 -23.60
N LEU A 8 -20.76 -3.09 -23.92
CA LEU A 8 -21.79 -3.47 -22.97
C LEU A 8 -21.31 -4.67 -22.14
N ILE A 9 -21.49 -4.59 -20.81
CA ILE A 9 -21.16 -5.63 -19.85
C ILE A 9 -22.32 -5.79 -18.87
N LYS A 10 -22.78 -7.03 -18.64
CA LYS A 10 -23.77 -7.31 -17.60
C LYS A 10 -23.08 -7.44 -16.26
N LEU A 11 -23.31 -6.47 -15.38
CA LEU A 11 -22.67 -6.39 -14.08
C LEU A 11 -23.70 -6.63 -12.96
N PRO A 12 -23.40 -7.46 -11.96
CA PRO A 12 -24.22 -7.56 -10.76
C PRO A 12 -24.20 -6.25 -9.96
N ILE A 13 -25.30 -5.98 -9.28
CA ILE A 13 -25.48 -4.84 -8.37
C ILE A 13 -25.83 -5.32 -6.96
N ALA A 14 -25.71 -4.40 -5.99
CA ALA A 14 -26.21 -4.65 -4.65
C ALA A 14 -27.69 -5.06 -4.71
N GLY A 15 -28.07 -6.07 -3.92
CA GLY A 15 -29.42 -6.64 -3.93
C GLY A 15 -29.61 -7.81 -4.92
N GLY A 16 -28.58 -8.24 -5.64
CA GLY A 16 -28.58 -9.49 -6.43
C GLY A 16 -29.12 -9.36 -7.86
N GLY A 17 -29.46 -8.14 -8.29
CA GLY A 17 -29.84 -7.87 -9.69
C GLY A 17 -28.62 -7.84 -10.63
N LEU A 18 -28.89 -7.94 -11.93
CA LEU A 18 -27.94 -7.65 -13.00
C LEU A 18 -28.36 -6.34 -13.70
N THR A 19 -27.38 -5.53 -14.08
CA THR A 19 -27.61 -4.33 -14.89
C THR A 19 -26.64 -4.29 -16.05
N ASP A 20 -27.12 -3.79 -17.18
CA ASP A 20 -26.27 -3.48 -18.32
C ASP A 20 -25.44 -2.24 -18.01
N TYR A 21 -24.13 -2.33 -18.18
CA TYR A 21 -23.19 -1.24 -18.00
C TYR A 21 -22.46 -0.97 -19.30
N THR A 22 -22.49 0.29 -19.74
CA THR A 22 -21.70 0.79 -20.86
C THR A 22 -20.54 1.58 -20.30
N LEU A 23 -19.31 1.24 -20.72
CA LEU A 23 -18.13 2.00 -20.33
C LEU A 23 -18.27 3.48 -20.72
N SER A 24 -17.78 4.36 -19.86
CA SER A 24 -17.90 5.82 -20.00
C SER A 24 -17.26 6.38 -21.28
N GLY A 25 -16.31 5.64 -21.87
CA GLY A 25 -15.51 6.12 -22.99
C GLY A 25 -14.48 7.18 -22.58
N ARG A 26 -14.24 7.35 -21.28
CA ARG A 26 -13.22 8.27 -20.77
C ARG A 26 -11.83 7.82 -21.25
N ALA A 27 -11.04 8.77 -21.71
CA ALA A 27 -9.66 8.49 -22.08
C ALA A 27 -8.86 8.06 -20.83
N PRO A 28 -7.95 7.08 -20.95
CA PRO A 28 -7.03 6.75 -19.88
C PRO A 28 -6.18 7.95 -19.49
N ILE A 29 -5.91 8.09 -18.19
CA ILE A 29 -5.00 9.13 -17.70
C ILE A 29 -3.56 8.63 -17.82
N GLU A 30 -2.72 9.44 -18.46
CA GLU A 30 -1.28 9.22 -18.58
C GLU A 30 -0.53 10.21 -17.68
N ALA A 31 0.64 9.81 -17.21
CA ALA A 31 1.52 10.68 -16.42
C ALA A 31 2.81 10.99 -17.17
N PRO A 32 3.40 12.18 -16.96
CA PRO A 32 4.76 12.47 -17.37
C PRO A 32 5.77 11.44 -16.81
N ALA A 33 6.71 11.01 -17.65
CA ALA A 33 7.82 10.14 -17.24
C ALA A 33 9.01 10.97 -16.70
N VAL A 34 8.75 11.83 -15.72
CA VAL A 34 9.78 12.67 -15.07
C VAL A 34 9.66 12.58 -13.54
N PRO A 35 10.75 12.84 -12.79
CA PRO A 35 10.69 12.77 -11.33
C PRO A 35 9.72 13.78 -10.71
N LEU A 36 9.02 13.35 -9.66
CA LEU A 36 8.22 14.21 -8.79
C LEU A 36 9.13 15.13 -7.95
N LYS A 37 8.66 16.35 -7.65
CA LYS A 37 9.47 17.39 -6.97
C LYS A 37 8.89 17.82 -5.62
N GLY A 38 7.59 18.11 -5.57
CA GLY A 38 6.94 18.72 -4.42
C GLY A 38 6.53 17.74 -3.34
N ARG A 39 6.42 16.46 -3.66
CA ARG A 39 6.09 15.38 -2.73
C ARG A 39 6.96 14.16 -2.95
N ILE A 40 7.29 13.49 -1.86
CA ILE A 40 7.79 12.12 -1.91
C ILE A 40 6.58 11.20 -1.89
N ALA A 41 6.38 10.45 -2.97
CA ALA A 41 5.24 9.56 -3.12
C ALA A 41 5.70 8.12 -3.29
N PHE A 42 5.56 7.34 -2.23
CA PHE A 42 5.72 5.91 -2.25
C PHE A 42 4.40 5.21 -2.59
N SER A 43 4.47 4.25 -3.50
CA SER A 43 3.46 3.24 -3.72
C SER A 43 3.84 1.98 -2.94
N ALA A 44 2.98 1.52 -2.03
CA ALA A 44 3.13 0.22 -1.40
C ALA A 44 2.72 -0.87 -2.40
N ALA A 45 3.70 -1.54 -3.00
CA ALA A 45 3.47 -2.39 -4.15
C ALA A 45 2.96 -3.79 -3.77
N HIS A 46 2.00 -4.32 -4.54
CA HIS A 46 1.50 -5.68 -4.45
C HIS A 46 2.53 -6.71 -4.97
N VAL A 47 2.24 -7.99 -4.84
CA VAL A 47 3.04 -9.09 -5.40
C VAL A 47 2.20 -9.92 -6.37
N VAL A 48 2.83 -10.44 -7.41
CA VAL A 48 2.17 -11.30 -8.40
C VAL A 48 2.41 -12.75 -8.03
N CYS A 49 1.33 -13.51 -7.83
CA CYS A 49 1.39 -14.95 -7.60
C CYS A 49 1.79 -15.67 -8.90
N ASP A 50 2.63 -16.70 -8.84
CA ASP A 50 2.83 -17.62 -9.97
C ASP A 50 1.67 -18.63 -10.02
N PRO A 51 0.76 -18.53 -11.01
CA PRO A 51 -0.43 -19.37 -11.07
C PRO A 51 -0.13 -20.79 -11.58
N LEU A 52 1.08 -21.06 -12.09
CA LEU A 52 1.48 -22.35 -12.65
C LEU A 52 2.37 -23.17 -11.71
N ALA A 53 2.81 -22.57 -10.60
CA ALA A 53 3.58 -23.27 -9.59
C ALA A 53 2.79 -24.43 -8.97
N ALA A 54 3.45 -25.58 -8.80
CA ALA A 54 2.90 -26.75 -8.15
C ALA A 54 2.94 -26.60 -6.61
N ALA A 55 2.25 -25.59 -6.09
CA ALA A 55 2.15 -25.29 -4.67
C ALA A 55 0.70 -24.98 -4.27
N GLU A 56 0.33 -25.38 -3.06
CA GLU A 56 -1.01 -25.12 -2.53
C GLU A 56 -1.20 -23.63 -2.25
N PRO A 57 -2.22 -22.96 -2.84
CA PRO A 57 -2.37 -21.51 -2.73
C PRO A 57 -2.46 -20.97 -1.30
N LEU A 58 -3.02 -21.76 -0.37
CA LEU A 58 -3.18 -21.39 1.05
C LEU A 58 -1.92 -21.60 1.90
N LEU A 59 -1.01 -22.48 1.49
CA LEU A 59 0.10 -22.95 2.33
C LEU A 59 1.48 -22.54 1.82
N GLY A 60 1.60 -22.13 0.55
CA GLY A 60 2.90 -21.81 -0.02
C GLY A 60 2.85 -21.35 -1.48
N ALA A 61 1.89 -20.49 -1.83
CA ALA A 61 1.82 -19.89 -3.16
C ALA A 61 3.18 -19.27 -3.55
N ALA A 62 3.64 -19.57 -4.77
CA ALA A 62 4.88 -19.02 -5.30
C ALA A 62 4.66 -17.59 -5.83
N VAL A 63 5.75 -16.82 -5.87
CA VAL A 63 5.74 -15.46 -6.44
C VAL A 63 6.30 -15.51 -7.86
N ASP A 64 5.59 -14.90 -8.80
CA ASP A 64 6.13 -14.58 -10.12
C ASP A 64 7.03 -13.34 -9.98
N TRP A 65 8.33 -13.59 -9.83
CA TRP A 65 9.32 -12.53 -9.65
C TRP A 65 9.41 -11.59 -10.85
N GLN A 66 9.24 -12.11 -12.07
CA GLN A 66 9.35 -11.31 -13.28
C GLN A 66 8.20 -10.29 -13.36
N ALA A 67 6.96 -10.75 -13.21
CA ALA A 67 5.80 -9.86 -13.22
C ALA A 67 5.82 -8.89 -12.02
N THR A 68 6.23 -9.39 -10.85
CA THR A 68 6.38 -8.57 -9.64
C THR A 68 7.39 -7.44 -9.85
N MET A 69 8.56 -7.70 -10.45
CA MET A 69 9.57 -6.66 -10.72
C MET A 69 9.15 -5.74 -11.87
N ALA A 70 8.52 -6.26 -12.93
CA ALA A 70 8.00 -5.44 -14.02
C ALA A 70 7.05 -4.34 -13.50
N TYR A 71 6.26 -4.64 -12.47
CA TYR A 71 5.41 -3.64 -11.84
C TYR A 71 6.18 -2.59 -11.04
N ARG A 72 7.28 -2.93 -10.36
CA ARG A 72 8.15 -1.92 -9.70
C ARG A 72 8.75 -0.97 -10.73
N HIS A 73 9.23 -1.50 -11.85
CA HIS A 73 9.72 -0.70 -12.98
C HIS A 73 8.65 0.24 -13.53
N HIS A 74 7.40 -0.22 -13.62
CA HIS A 74 6.28 0.65 -13.98
C HIS A 74 6.11 1.81 -12.99
N LEU A 75 6.11 1.55 -11.68
CA LEU A 75 6.00 2.59 -10.66
C LEU A 75 7.16 3.61 -10.75
N TRP A 76 8.41 3.14 -10.86
CA TRP A 76 9.57 4.04 -11.03
C TRP A 76 9.51 4.84 -12.32
N SER A 77 9.00 4.28 -13.42
CA SER A 77 8.85 4.99 -14.68
C SER A 77 7.89 6.19 -14.60
N LEU A 78 6.95 6.15 -13.64
CA LEU A 78 6.01 7.23 -13.33
C LEU A 78 6.56 8.23 -12.28
N GLY A 79 7.82 8.08 -11.86
CA GLY A 79 8.44 8.91 -10.83
C GLY A 79 8.03 8.57 -9.40
N LEU A 80 7.21 7.54 -9.18
CA LEU A 80 6.84 7.05 -7.85
C LEU A 80 7.99 6.26 -7.23
N ALA A 81 8.12 6.38 -5.91
CA ALA A 81 8.98 5.50 -5.13
C ALA A 81 8.25 4.20 -4.78
N VAL A 82 8.99 3.14 -4.46
CA VAL A 82 8.42 1.85 -4.06
C VAL A 82 8.61 1.62 -2.56
N ALA A 83 7.52 1.35 -1.86
CA ALA A 83 7.55 0.84 -0.49
C ALA A 83 7.39 -0.70 -0.54
N GLU A 84 8.51 -1.39 -0.37
CA GLU A 84 8.65 -2.81 -0.68
C GLU A 84 8.34 -3.72 0.50
N ALA A 85 7.77 -4.89 0.21
CA ALA A 85 7.42 -5.91 1.21
C ALA A 85 6.57 -5.39 2.39
N MET A 86 5.67 -4.44 2.08
CA MET A 86 4.71 -3.83 3.01
C MET A 86 3.40 -4.65 3.10
N ASP A 87 2.42 -4.16 3.87
CA ASP A 87 1.11 -4.82 4.01
C ASP A 87 0.40 -5.08 2.66
N THR A 88 0.57 -4.20 1.66
CA THR A 88 0.02 -4.38 0.31
C THR A 88 0.63 -5.56 -0.46
N ALA A 89 1.90 -5.89 -0.17
CA ALA A 89 2.58 -7.10 -0.64
C ALA A 89 2.13 -8.38 0.10
N GLN A 90 1.04 -8.31 0.87
CA GLN A 90 0.52 -9.39 1.71
C GLN A 90 1.46 -9.83 2.85
N ARG A 91 2.34 -8.93 3.30
CA ARG A 91 3.28 -9.21 4.39
C ARG A 91 2.54 -9.61 5.68
N GLY A 92 2.86 -10.78 6.23
CA GLY A 92 2.16 -11.33 7.41
C GLY A 92 0.74 -11.85 7.15
N MET A 93 0.30 -11.87 5.89
CA MET A 93 -0.99 -12.39 5.42
C MET A 93 -0.86 -13.14 4.07
N GLY A 94 0.23 -13.87 3.88
CA GLY A 94 0.49 -14.67 2.68
C GLY A 94 1.95 -14.62 2.21
N LEU A 95 2.63 -13.48 2.44
CA LEU A 95 4.07 -13.34 2.21
C LEU A 95 4.80 -13.44 3.55
N ASP A 96 5.52 -14.55 3.77
CA ASP A 96 6.36 -14.76 4.95
C ASP A 96 7.69 -13.99 4.86
N TRP A 97 8.45 -13.98 5.95
CA TRP A 97 9.74 -13.30 6.00
C TRP A 97 10.74 -13.83 4.96
N LEU A 98 10.81 -15.15 4.72
CA LEU A 98 11.79 -15.70 3.78
C LEU A 98 11.53 -15.21 2.36
N ARG A 99 10.27 -15.15 1.94
CA ARG A 99 9.88 -14.61 0.63
C ARG A 99 9.96 -13.10 0.57
N ALA A 100 9.63 -12.40 1.65
CA ALA A 100 9.84 -10.96 1.74
C ALA A 100 11.33 -10.58 1.64
N LYS A 101 12.22 -11.37 2.25
CA LYS A 101 13.67 -11.22 2.19
C LYS A 101 14.19 -11.38 0.75
N GLU A 102 13.67 -12.34 0.01
CA GLU A 102 13.96 -12.54 -1.43
C GLU A 102 13.45 -11.36 -2.26
N LEU A 103 12.18 -10.95 -2.06
CA LEU A 103 11.56 -9.80 -2.72
C LEU A 103 12.37 -8.52 -2.51
N ILE A 104 12.75 -8.21 -1.27
CA ILE A 104 13.57 -7.05 -0.91
C ILE A 104 14.91 -7.11 -1.65
N GLY A 105 15.57 -8.28 -1.65
CA GLY A 105 16.87 -8.45 -2.28
C GLY A 105 16.84 -8.17 -3.79
N LEU A 106 15.81 -8.69 -4.48
CA LEU A 106 15.59 -8.44 -5.90
C LEU A 106 15.25 -6.97 -6.18
N SER A 107 14.29 -6.42 -5.43
CA SER A 107 13.78 -5.06 -5.66
C SER A 107 14.85 -3.99 -5.43
N LEU A 108 15.74 -4.18 -4.44
CA LEU A 108 16.88 -3.28 -4.22
C LEU A 108 17.88 -3.32 -5.38
N ALA A 109 18.15 -4.49 -5.95
CA ALA A 109 19.04 -4.62 -7.10
C ALA A 109 18.43 -3.96 -8.35
N GLU A 110 17.13 -4.20 -8.61
CA GLU A 110 16.39 -3.57 -9.71
C GLU A 110 16.32 -2.05 -9.56
N ALA A 111 16.03 -1.56 -8.35
CA ALA A 111 16.01 -0.13 -8.04
C ALA A 111 17.36 0.53 -8.33
N ALA A 112 18.47 -0.09 -7.92
CA ALA A 112 19.81 0.41 -8.20
C ALA A 112 20.12 0.47 -9.71
N SER A 113 19.59 -0.46 -10.50
CA SER A 113 19.83 -0.53 -11.94
C SER A 113 19.16 0.61 -12.73
N VAL A 114 18.07 1.18 -12.21
CA VAL A 114 17.31 2.27 -12.85
C VAL A 114 17.33 3.58 -12.07
N GLY A 115 18.04 3.64 -10.94
CA GLY A 115 18.01 4.79 -10.04
C GLY A 115 16.65 4.99 -9.35
N GLY A 116 15.86 3.93 -9.20
CA GLY A 116 14.55 3.95 -8.57
C GLY A 116 14.66 4.19 -7.06
N ARG A 117 13.77 5.03 -6.52
CA ARG A 117 13.68 5.23 -5.07
C ARG A 117 12.90 4.08 -4.42
N ILE A 118 13.45 3.52 -3.36
CA ILE A 118 12.87 2.37 -2.66
C ILE A 118 13.14 2.44 -1.15
N ALA A 119 12.17 2.00 -0.34
CA ALA A 119 12.33 1.72 1.08
C ALA A 119 11.62 0.39 1.40
N CYS A 120 12.15 -0.39 2.34
CA CYS A 120 11.78 -1.80 2.55
C CYS A 120 11.23 -2.05 3.96
N GLY A 121 10.13 -2.79 4.06
CA GLY A 121 9.51 -3.17 5.32
C GLY A 121 10.37 -4.11 6.17
N ALA A 122 10.76 -3.66 7.37
CA ALA A 122 11.38 -4.46 8.42
C ALA A 122 10.40 -4.61 9.60
N GLY A 123 10.07 -5.84 9.97
CA GLY A 123 9.16 -6.17 11.06
C GLY A 123 9.71 -7.29 11.94
N THR A 124 8.78 -8.09 12.45
CA THR A 124 9.06 -9.24 13.33
C THR A 124 8.23 -10.46 12.94
N ASP A 125 7.79 -10.52 11.68
CA ASP A 125 6.87 -11.53 11.17
C ASP A 125 7.44 -12.95 11.08
N GLN A 126 8.76 -13.13 11.26
CA GLN A 126 9.38 -14.43 11.49
C GLN A 126 9.19 -14.97 12.92
N LEU A 127 8.78 -14.10 13.86
CA LEU A 127 8.55 -14.44 15.25
C LEU A 127 7.05 -14.59 15.52
N ALA A 128 6.60 -15.82 15.75
CA ALA A 128 5.22 -16.09 16.11
C ALA A 128 4.87 -15.43 17.46
N PRO A 129 3.79 -14.61 17.54
CA PRO A 129 3.34 -14.03 18.81
C PRO A 129 2.96 -15.12 19.81
N GLY A 130 3.29 -14.92 21.09
CA GLY A 130 2.92 -15.86 22.15
C GLY A 130 3.39 -15.44 23.53
N PRO A 131 2.86 -16.06 24.59
CA PRO A 131 3.12 -15.66 25.98
C PRO A 131 4.56 -15.88 26.45
N GLN A 132 5.33 -16.69 25.70
CA GLN A 132 6.74 -16.99 25.98
C GLN A 132 7.70 -16.04 25.25
N VAL A 133 7.18 -15.17 24.38
CA VAL A 133 8.02 -14.21 23.65
C VAL A 133 8.52 -13.13 24.61
N THR A 134 9.79 -12.79 24.49
CA THR A 134 10.49 -11.78 25.30
C THR A 134 10.80 -10.53 24.48
N ILE A 135 11.03 -9.41 25.17
CA ILE A 135 11.44 -8.15 24.55
C ILE A 135 12.75 -8.33 23.76
N GLU A 136 13.68 -9.10 24.29
CA GLU A 136 14.96 -9.41 23.63
C GLU A 136 14.76 -10.18 22.32
N GLN A 137 13.82 -11.13 22.27
CA GLN A 137 13.50 -11.84 21.03
C GLN A 137 12.86 -10.93 19.99
N VAL A 138 12.01 -9.98 20.41
CA VAL A 138 11.43 -8.96 19.51
C VAL A 138 12.53 -8.06 18.94
N ILE A 139 13.46 -7.60 19.78
CA ILE A 139 14.61 -6.79 19.34
C ILE A 139 15.45 -7.57 18.31
N ARG A 140 15.83 -8.82 18.62
CA ARG A 140 16.60 -9.67 17.68
C ARG A 140 15.87 -9.89 16.35
N ALA A 141 14.56 -10.04 16.38
CA ALA A 141 13.76 -10.20 15.16
C ALA A 141 13.82 -8.94 14.28
N TYR A 142 13.75 -7.74 14.88
CA TYR A 142 13.95 -6.50 14.14
C TYR A 142 15.38 -6.35 13.63
N GLU A 143 16.39 -6.64 14.46
CA GLU A 143 17.81 -6.55 14.09
C GLU A 143 18.10 -7.40 12.85
N GLU A 144 17.63 -8.65 12.80
CA GLU A 144 17.81 -9.54 11.65
C GLU A 144 17.29 -8.92 10.34
N GLN A 145 16.07 -8.37 10.35
CA GLN A 145 15.47 -7.81 9.15
C GLN A 145 16.13 -6.48 8.74
N CYS A 146 16.40 -5.62 9.72
CA CYS A 146 17.07 -4.34 9.48
C CYS A 146 18.47 -4.55 8.91
N GLU A 147 19.27 -5.42 9.53
CA GLU A 147 20.64 -5.74 9.08
C GLU A 147 20.62 -6.24 7.63
N TYR A 148 19.69 -7.14 7.28
CA TYR A 148 19.58 -7.63 5.91
C TYR A 148 19.28 -6.51 4.91
N ILE A 149 18.32 -5.63 5.20
CA ILE A 149 17.95 -4.50 4.32
C ILE A 149 19.14 -3.53 4.18
N GLU A 150 19.80 -3.19 5.28
CA GLU A 150 20.91 -2.24 5.30
C GLU A 150 22.16 -2.80 4.63
N SER A 151 22.44 -4.10 4.76
CA SER A 151 23.56 -4.79 4.07
C SER A 151 23.47 -4.70 2.55
N ARG A 152 22.27 -4.44 2.02
CA ARG A 152 21.99 -4.24 0.59
C ARG A 152 21.77 -2.76 0.23
N GLY A 153 22.06 -1.85 1.15
CA GLY A 153 21.95 -0.42 0.95
C GLY A 153 20.51 0.13 0.94
N GLY A 154 19.52 -0.66 1.39
CA GLY A 154 18.13 -0.23 1.45
C GLY A 154 17.83 0.73 2.61
N GLN A 155 16.81 1.58 2.44
CA GLN A 155 16.20 2.33 3.54
C GLN A 155 15.15 1.45 4.24
N VAL A 156 15.11 1.46 5.57
CA VAL A 156 14.14 0.70 6.35
C VAL A 156 12.84 1.48 6.54
N ILE A 157 11.71 0.79 6.31
CA ILE A 157 10.41 1.14 6.85
C ILE A 157 10.19 0.23 8.07
N LEU A 158 10.26 0.77 9.27
CA LEU A 158 10.14 0.01 10.52
C LEU A 158 8.65 -0.27 10.81
N MET A 159 8.21 -1.47 10.44
CA MET A 159 6.84 -1.94 10.55
C MET A 159 6.45 -2.19 12.02
N ALA A 160 5.14 -2.15 12.30
CA ALA A 160 4.61 -2.59 13.58
C ALA A 160 4.79 -4.12 13.78
N SER A 161 4.97 -4.54 15.03
CA SER A 161 5.29 -5.91 15.43
C SER A 161 4.13 -6.56 16.18
N ARG A 162 3.53 -7.60 15.59
CA ARG A 162 2.48 -8.40 16.26
C ARG A 162 2.99 -9.01 17.57
N ALA A 163 4.24 -9.48 17.58
CA ALA A 163 4.85 -10.04 18.77
C ALA A 163 4.96 -9.00 19.89
N LEU A 164 5.38 -7.77 19.58
CA LEU A 164 5.47 -6.68 20.55
C LEU A 164 4.09 -6.28 21.08
N ALA A 165 3.11 -6.13 20.19
CA ALA A 165 1.73 -5.79 20.55
C ALA A 165 1.14 -6.80 21.55
N ALA A 166 1.52 -8.08 21.43
CA ALA A 166 1.03 -9.15 22.29
C ALA A 166 1.70 -9.18 23.68
N ILE A 167 2.95 -8.72 23.83
CA ILE A 167 3.72 -8.88 25.07
C ILE A 167 3.99 -7.59 25.84
N ALA A 168 3.90 -6.43 25.18
CA ALA A 168 4.15 -5.14 25.83
C ALA A 168 3.13 -4.90 26.95
N LYS A 169 3.63 -4.55 28.13
CA LYS A 169 2.84 -4.29 29.34
C LYS A 169 2.70 -2.80 29.61
N SER A 170 3.57 -1.98 29.02
CA SER A 170 3.51 -0.53 29.17
C SER A 170 4.07 0.20 27.93
N PRO A 171 3.82 1.52 27.80
CA PRO A 171 4.44 2.35 26.78
C PRO A 171 5.98 2.29 26.77
N GLU A 172 6.60 2.13 27.95
CA GLU A 172 8.05 2.07 28.11
C GLU A 172 8.67 0.85 27.40
N ASP A 173 7.93 -0.26 27.25
CA ASP A 173 8.39 -1.42 26.47
C ASP A 173 8.55 -1.05 24.98
N TYR A 174 7.64 -0.23 24.43
CA TYR A 174 7.76 0.27 23.06
C TYR A 174 8.94 1.24 22.94
N GLU A 175 9.12 2.15 23.91
CA GLU A 175 10.25 3.07 23.93
C GLU A 175 11.58 2.33 24.00
N GLN A 176 11.67 1.27 24.80
CA GLN A 176 12.85 0.41 24.90
C GLN A 176 13.16 -0.26 23.56
N VAL A 177 12.17 -0.94 22.95
CA VAL A 177 12.37 -1.68 21.69
C VAL A 177 12.73 -0.72 20.56
N TYR A 178 11.90 0.29 20.31
CA TYR A 178 12.13 1.22 19.21
C TYR A 178 13.40 2.04 19.42
N GLY A 179 13.67 2.53 20.63
CA GLY A 179 14.91 3.23 20.93
C GLY A 179 16.15 2.37 20.73
N THR A 180 16.08 1.07 21.02
CA THR A 180 17.20 0.14 20.79
C THR A 180 17.47 -0.07 19.30
N ILE A 181 16.43 -0.27 18.48
CA ILE A 181 16.59 -0.42 17.04
C ILE A 181 17.04 0.89 16.38
N LEU A 182 16.41 2.02 16.71
CA LEU A 182 16.71 3.33 16.11
C LEU A 182 18.14 3.82 16.40
N ARG A 183 18.74 3.46 17.54
CA ARG A 183 20.15 3.78 17.79
C ARG A 183 21.12 3.00 16.90
N GLN A 184 20.72 1.83 16.40
CA GLN A 184 21.57 0.93 15.63
C GLN A 184 21.52 1.17 14.11
N VAL A 185 20.36 1.59 13.58
CA VAL A 185 20.20 1.80 12.13
C VAL A 185 21.21 2.79 11.57
N SER A 186 21.77 2.46 10.41
CA SER A 186 22.81 3.19 9.69
C SER A 186 22.31 4.48 9.05
N ARG A 187 21.01 4.58 8.76
CA ARG A 187 20.37 5.74 8.12
C ARG A 187 18.95 5.98 8.65
N PRO A 188 18.39 7.20 8.47
CA PRO A 188 17.04 7.50 8.93
C PRO A 188 15.97 6.56 8.36
N VAL A 189 15.12 6.01 9.24
CA VAL A 189 14.04 5.07 8.89
C VAL A 189 12.71 5.77 8.74
N ILE A 190 11.77 5.12 8.07
CA ILE A 190 10.36 5.53 8.08
C ILE A 190 9.64 4.65 9.12
N LEU A 191 9.10 5.24 10.19
CA LEU A 191 8.26 4.50 11.13
C LEU A 191 6.91 4.18 10.49
N HIS A 192 6.30 3.06 10.84
CA HIS A 192 4.99 2.68 10.33
C HIS A 192 4.03 2.32 11.47
N TRP A 193 3.00 3.16 11.67
CA TRP A 193 1.88 2.90 12.55
C TRP A 193 0.71 2.34 11.73
N LEU A 194 0.52 1.03 11.80
CA LEU A 194 -0.59 0.31 11.16
C LEU A 194 -1.76 0.16 12.15
N GLY A 195 -2.96 0.63 11.77
CA GLY A 195 -4.16 0.49 12.59
C GLY A 195 -4.75 -0.93 12.56
N ASP A 196 -5.58 -1.23 13.55
CA ASP A 196 -6.14 -2.58 13.78
C ASP A 196 -7.22 -3.02 12.78
N MET A 197 -7.75 -2.09 11.97
CA MET A 197 -8.62 -2.38 10.83
C MET A 197 -7.87 -3.06 9.67
N PHE A 198 -6.56 -2.82 9.57
CA PHE A 198 -5.67 -3.50 8.63
C PHE A 198 -5.11 -4.80 9.23
N ASP A 199 -4.80 -4.79 10.53
CA ASP A 199 -4.29 -5.96 11.24
C ASP A 199 -4.81 -6.00 12.69
N PRO A 200 -5.84 -6.80 12.98
CA PRO A 200 -6.43 -6.87 14.32
C PRO A 200 -5.44 -7.28 15.43
N ALA A 201 -4.32 -7.94 15.10
CA ALA A 201 -3.30 -8.32 16.08
C ALA A 201 -2.47 -7.12 16.58
N LEU A 202 -2.62 -5.94 15.99
CA LEU A 202 -1.95 -4.70 16.39
C LEU A 202 -2.85 -3.80 17.26
N ALA A 203 -4.00 -4.27 17.71
CA ALA A 203 -4.90 -3.48 18.55
C ALA A 203 -4.20 -2.95 19.81
N GLY A 204 -4.27 -1.62 20.01
CA GLY A 204 -3.63 -0.96 21.14
C GLY A 204 -2.11 -0.74 21.00
N TYR A 205 -1.59 -0.78 19.77
CA TYR A 205 -0.19 -0.47 19.49
C TYR A 205 0.24 0.86 20.15
N TRP A 206 1.48 0.91 20.63
CA TRP A 206 2.01 1.97 21.52
C TRP A 206 1.49 1.95 22.97
N GLY A 207 0.81 0.88 23.38
CA GLY A 207 0.45 0.64 24.78
C GLY A 207 -0.87 1.26 25.23
N SER A 208 -1.69 1.76 24.30
CA SER A 208 -3.04 2.28 24.59
C SER A 208 -3.98 2.11 23.42
N ARG A 209 -5.26 1.86 23.72
CA ARG A 209 -6.36 1.90 22.72
C ARG A 209 -6.87 3.33 22.49
N ASP A 210 -6.55 4.26 23.38
CA ASP A 210 -6.80 5.68 23.13
C ASP A 210 -5.73 6.23 22.20
N ILE A 211 -6.15 6.64 21.00
CA ILE A 211 -5.25 7.11 19.93
C ILE A 211 -4.47 8.35 20.35
N GLY A 212 -5.05 9.25 21.16
CA GLY A 212 -4.33 10.44 21.65
C GLY A 212 -3.15 10.09 22.56
N THR A 213 -3.37 9.13 23.45
CA THR A 213 -2.34 8.57 24.34
C THR A 213 -1.27 7.84 23.52
N ALA A 214 -1.67 6.91 22.65
CA ALA A 214 -0.76 6.17 21.77
C ALA A 214 0.10 7.08 20.89
N MET A 215 -0.51 8.13 20.32
CA MET A 215 0.19 9.16 19.53
C MET A 215 1.23 9.89 20.36
N SER A 216 0.93 10.18 21.64
CA SER A 216 1.88 10.84 22.53
C SER A 216 3.09 9.95 22.83
N VAL A 217 2.91 8.63 22.96
CA VAL A 217 4.02 7.67 23.09
C VAL A 217 4.87 7.64 21.81
N CYS A 218 4.22 7.51 20.65
CA CYS A 218 4.89 7.49 19.35
C CYS A 218 5.73 8.76 19.12
N LEU A 219 5.18 9.94 19.43
CA LEU A 219 5.89 11.21 19.32
C LEU A 219 7.11 11.30 20.26
N ARG A 220 7.04 10.74 21.48
CA ARG A 220 8.23 10.69 22.37
C ARG A 220 9.35 9.84 21.77
N ILE A 221 9.00 8.70 21.15
CA ILE A 221 9.99 7.84 20.47
C ILE A 221 10.65 8.60 19.31
N ILE A 222 9.86 9.33 18.52
CA ILE A 222 10.37 10.15 17.41
C ILE A 222 11.29 11.25 17.93
N GLU A 223 10.86 12.03 18.93
CA GLU A 223 11.65 13.13 19.50
C GLU A 223 13.01 12.63 20.04
N ALA A 224 12.99 11.52 20.79
CA ALA A 224 14.21 10.94 21.37
C ALA A 224 15.20 10.40 20.32
N ASN A 225 14.76 10.18 19.08
CA ASN A 225 15.55 9.57 18.01
C ASN A 225 15.46 10.35 16.70
N ARG A 226 15.24 11.67 16.77
CA ARG A 226 14.88 12.50 15.60
C ARG A 226 15.83 12.33 14.40
N ASP A 227 17.15 12.23 14.65
CA ASP A 227 18.17 12.15 13.60
C ASP A 227 18.20 10.76 12.92
N LYS A 228 17.41 9.81 13.43
CA LYS A 228 17.26 8.44 12.94
C LYS A 228 15.88 8.18 12.33
N VAL A 229 15.03 9.19 12.24
CA VAL A 229 13.67 9.07 11.68
C VAL A 229 13.51 10.03 10.50
N ASP A 230 13.41 9.50 9.29
CA ASP A 230 13.06 10.25 8.07
C ASP A 230 11.61 10.74 8.12
N GLY A 231 10.72 9.88 8.63
CA GLY A 231 9.31 10.20 8.76
C GLY A 231 8.52 9.10 9.42
N ILE A 232 7.21 9.29 9.50
CA ILE A 232 6.25 8.29 9.94
C ILE A 232 5.10 8.17 8.94
N LYS A 233 4.76 6.93 8.61
CA LYS A 233 3.49 6.57 7.98
C LYS A 233 2.44 6.25 9.04
N ILE A 234 1.28 6.89 8.98
CA ILE A 234 0.12 6.58 9.82
C ILE A 234 -1.03 6.00 8.99
N SER A 235 -1.50 4.81 9.34
CA SER A 235 -2.57 4.09 8.63
C SER A 235 -3.77 3.88 9.56
N LEU A 236 -4.39 4.99 9.98
CA LEU A 236 -5.55 4.98 10.89
C LEU A 236 -6.88 5.33 10.19
N LEU A 237 -6.83 5.75 8.91
CA LEU A 237 -7.99 6.19 8.13
C LEU A 237 -8.78 7.33 8.83
N ASP A 238 -8.05 8.23 9.48
CA ASP A 238 -8.57 9.36 10.24
C ASP A 238 -7.70 10.60 9.94
N ALA A 239 -8.19 11.45 9.05
CA ALA A 239 -7.50 12.65 8.59
C ALA A 239 -7.22 13.63 9.74
N ASP A 240 -8.14 13.79 10.69
CA ASP A 240 -7.96 14.69 11.83
C ASP A 240 -6.80 14.25 12.72
N LYS A 241 -6.65 12.94 12.92
CA LYS A 241 -5.51 12.37 13.67
C LYS A 241 -4.19 12.56 12.95
N GLU A 242 -4.16 12.41 11.63
CA GLU A 242 -2.97 12.68 10.84
C GLU A 242 -2.58 14.17 10.92
N VAL A 243 -3.54 15.08 10.71
CA VAL A 243 -3.31 16.53 10.81
C VAL A 243 -2.83 16.92 12.20
N GLN A 244 -3.43 16.36 13.25
CA GLN A 244 -2.97 16.57 14.63
C GLN A 244 -1.52 16.12 14.82
N MET A 245 -1.15 14.96 14.27
CA MET A 245 0.19 14.41 14.43
C MET A 245 1.22 15.18 13.61
N ARG A 246 0.95 15.50 12.34
CA ARG A 246 1.93 16.20 11.46
C ARG A 246 2.33 17.57 12.00
N ARG A 247 1.41 18.28 12.65
CA ARG A 247 1.68 19.58 13.29
C ARG A 247 2.55 19.48 14.56
N ARG A 248 2.73 18.28 15.09
CA ARG A 248 3.54 17.98 16.30
C ARG A 248 4.86 17.28 15.98
N LEU A 249 5.11 16.94 14.71
CA LEU A 249 6.35 16.27 14.32
C LEU A 249 7.55 17.23 14.50
N PRO A 250 8.72 16.71 14.93
CA PRO A 250 9.94 17.51 14.99
C PRO A 250 10.34 18.00 13.60
N CYS A 251 11.01 19.14 13.54
CA CYS A 251 11.55 19.67 12.28
C CYS A 251 12.44 18.62 11.59
N GLY A 252 12.20 18.38 10.30
CA GLY A 252 12.93 17.40 9.50
C GLY A 252 12.30 16.00 9.46
N VAL A 253 11.33 15.70 10.33
CA VAL A 253 10.59 14.43 10.32
C VAL A 253 9.33 14.57 9.46
N ARG A 254 9.22 13.75 8.41
CA ARG A 254 8.10 13.79 7.45
C ARG A 254 6.86 13.08 7.99
N MET A 255 5.68 13.61 7.65
CA MET A 255 4.45 12.82 7.69
C MET A 255 4.26 12.16 6.33
N TYR A 256 4.16 10.83 6.30
CA TYR A 256 3.70 10.09 5.13
C TYR A 256 2.24 9.70 5.36
N THR A 257 1.31 10.19 4.56
CA THR A 257 -0.07 9.73 4.67
C THR A 257 -0.15 8.26 4.30
N GLY A 258 -0.77 7.48 5.19
CA GLY A 258 -1.24 6.13 4.94
C GLY A 258 -2.76 6.06 4.90
N ASP A 259 -3.42 7.21 4.72
CA ASP A 259 -4.87 7.33 4.68
C ASP A 259 -5.37 7.21 3.23
N ASP A 260 -5.73 5.99 2.83
CA ASP A 260 -6.29 5.71 1.51
C ASP A 260 -7.72 6.28 1.32
N PHE A 261 -8.34 6.91 2.33
CA PHE A 261 -9.67 7.54 2.23
C PHE A 261 -9.60 9.04 1.95
N ASN A 262 -8.53 9.69 2.40
CA ASN A 262 -8.41 11.15 2.48
C ASN A 262 -7.09 11.69 1.90
N TYR A 263 -6.32 10.85 1.20
CA TYR A 263 -5.02 11.23 0.62
C TYR A 263 -4.99 12.54 -0.18
N PRO A 264 -6.00 12.96 -0.99
CA PRO A 264 -5.84 14.17 -1.79
C PRO A 264 -5.74 15.43 -0.93
N GLU A 265 -6.55 15.57 0.11
CA GLU A 265 -6.49 16.73 1.01
C GLU A 265 -5.23 16.71 1.88
N LEU A 266 -4.82 15.53 2.34
CA LEU A 266 -3.64 15.37 3.19
C LEU A 266 -2.34 15.69 2.45
N ILE A 267 -2.24 15.24 1.19
CA ILE A 267 -1.09 15.49 0.31
C ILE A 267 -1.08 16.95 -0.13
N GLN A 268 -2.22 17.55 -0.50
CA GLN A 268 -2.24 18.98 -0.86
C GLN A 268 -1.80 19.83 0.33
N GLY A 269 -2.28 19.48 1.53
CA GLY A 269 -1.96 20.16 2.77
C GLY A 269 -2.90 21.32 3.09
N ASP A 270 -2.58 21.98 4.19
CA ASP A 270 -3.25 23.17 4.71
C ASP A 270 -2.24 24.32 4.88
N GLU A 271 -2.68 25.43 5.48
CA GLU A 271 -1.86 26.61 5.77
C GLU A 271 -0.66 26.34 6.71
N TYR A 272 -0.64 25.21 7.42
CA TYR A 272 0.43 24.83 8.33
C TYR A 272 1.41 23.82 7.72
N GLY A 273 0.97 23.03 6.74
CA GLY A 273 1.83 22.07 6.06
C GLY A 273 1.07 20.97 5.35
N TYR A 274 1.82 19.99 4.86
CA TYR A 274 1.32 18.89 4.05
C TYR A 274 1.90 17.55 4.51
N SER A 275 1.32 16.47 4.01
CA SER A 275 1.89 15.13 4.12
C SER A 275 2.56 14.72 2.80
N ASP A 276 3.71 14.06 2.87
CA ASP A 276 4.19 13.19 1.79
C ASP A 276 3.28 11.93 1.72
N ALA A 277 3.52 10.99 0.81
CA ALA A 277 2.64 9.84 0.61
C ALA A 277 3.37 8.49 0.71
N LEU A 278 2.75 7.52 1.39
CA LEU A 278 3.11 6.10 1.35
C LEU A 278 1.82 5.27 1.37
N LEU A 279 1.22 5.08 0.19
CA LEU A 279 -0.17 4.63 0.07
C LEU A 279 -0.28 3.28 -0.64
N GLY A 280 -1.28 2.48 -0.23
CA GLY A 280 -1.64 1.27 -0.96
C GLY A 280 -2.44 1.59 -2.21
N ILE A 281 -3.31 2.62 -2.16
CA ILE A 281 -4.10 3.03 -3.33
C ILE A 281 -3.21 3.50 -4.49
N PHE A 282 -2.04 4.10 -4.21
CA PHE A 282 -1.08 4.52 -5.23
C PHE A 282 -0.51 3.38 -6.07
N ASP A 283 -0.69 2.13 -5.63
CA ASP A 283 -0.51 0.97 -6.50
C ASP A 283 -1.59 0.97 -7.59
N ALA A 284 -2.86 0.83 -7.22
CA ALA A 284 -3.97 0.72 -8.16
C ALA A 284 -4.22 1.97 -9.02
N ILE A 285 -3.79 3.15 -8.58
CA ILE A 285 -4.02 4.43 -9.28
C ILE A 285 -2.73 5.10 -9.76
N ALA A 286 -1.62 4.37 -9.88
CA ALA A 286 -0.29 4.91 -10.13
C ALA A 286 -0.21 6.01 -11.21
N PRO A 287 -0.81 5.86 -12.43
CA PRO A 287 -0.78 6.91 -13.44
C PRO A 287 -1.50 8.19 -13.00
N VAL A 288 -2.64 8.06 -12.32
CA VAL A 288 -3.39 9.23 -11.82
C VAL A 288 -2.67 9.89 -10.66
N ALA A 289 -2.06 9.10 -9.75
CA ALA A 289 -1.27 9.64 -8.65
C ALA A 289 -0.08 10.46 -9.15
N ALA A 290 0.68 9.92 -10.10
CA ALA A 290 1.79 10.64 -10.71
C ALA A 290 1.31 11.91 -11.44
N ALA A 291 0.28 11.81 -12.29
CA ALA A 291 -0.26 12.96 -13.01
C ALA A 291 -0.78 14.06 -12.06
N ALA A 292 -1.48 13.69 -11.00
CA ALA A 292 -2.00 14.64 -10.01
C ALA A 292 -0.86 15.35 -9.29
N ILE A 293 0.15 14.62 -8.80
CA ILE A 293 1.29 15.24 -8.11
C ILE A 293 2.09 16.13 -9.07
N HIS A 294 2.22 15.78 -10.35
CA HIS A 294 2.80 16.68 -11.35
C HIS A 294 2.00 17.98 -11.50
N ALA A 295 0.67 17.91 -11.57
CA ALA A 295 -0.16 19.12 -11.59
C ALA A 295 0.09 19.99 -10.34
N LEU A 296 0.23 19.37 -9.17
CA LEU A 296 0.58 20.08 -7.93
C LEU A 296 1.99 20.71 -7.98
N ASP A 297 2.97 20.02 -8.54
CA ASP A 297 4.35 20.51 -8.73
C ASP A 297 4.40 21.74 -9.67
N GLU A 298 3.45 21.84 -10.60
CA GLU A 298 3.28 22.96 -11.54
C GLU A 298 2.42 24.10 -10.96
N GLY A 299 1.92 23.95 -9.74
CA GLY A 299 1.03 24.92 -9.09
C GLY A 299 -0.43 24.84 -9.57
N ASP A 300 -0.80 23.83 -10.35
CA ASP A 300 -2.17 23.58 -10.80
C ASP A 300 -2.97 22.77 -9.76
N ALA A 301 -3.38 23.45 -8.69
CA ALA A 301 -4.22 22.87 -7.66
C ALA A 301 -5.59 22.39 -8.19
N ALA A 302 -6.12 23.02 -9.24
CA ALA A 302 -7.40 22.63 -9.83
C ALA A 302 -7.28 21.33 -10.63
N GLY A 303 -6.22 21.17 -11.42
CA GLY A 303 -5.87 19.93 -12.12
C GLY A 303 -5.59 18.79 -11.15
N TYR A 304 -4.81 19.05 -10.09
CA TYR A 304 -4.60 18.10 -9.00
C TYR A 304 -5.92 17.55 -8.44
N GLN A 305 -6.86 18.45 -8.09
CA GLN A 305 -8.16 18.06 -7.56
C GLN A 305 -9.03 17.33 -8.59
N ALA A 306 -9.05 17.79 -9.84
CA ALA A 306 -9.82 17.16 -10.91
C ALA A 306 -9.35 15.74 -11.23
N LEU A 307 -8.04 15.48 -11.11
CA LEU A 307 -7.44 14.16 -11.31
C LEU A 307 -7.75 13.22 -10.15
N PHE A 308 -7.59 13.67 -8.90
CA PHE A 308 -7.82 12.81 -7.75
C PHE A 308 -9.29 12.60 -7.36
N ALA A 309 -10.16 13.59 -7.53
CA ALA A 309 -11.54 13.50 -7.05
C ALA A 309 -12.29 12.23 -7.52
N PRO A 310 -12.19 11.80 -8.79
CA PRO A 310 -12.83 10.56 -9.26
C PRO A 310 -12.24 9.28 -8.65
N THR A 311 -11.00 9.30 -8.16
CA THR A 311 -10.31 8.14 -7.59
C THR A 311 -10.67 7.89 -6.12
N VAL A 312 -11.17 8.89 -5.41
CA VAL A 312 -11.53 8.77 -3.98
C VAL A 312 -12.66 7.75 -3.74
N PRO A 313 -13.79 7.77 -4.50
CA PRO A 313 -14.83 6.75 -4.36
C PRO A 313 -14.30 5.33 -4.60
N LEU A 314 -13.46 5.13 -5.63
CA LEU A 314 -12.81 3.85 -5.90
C LEU A 314 -11.96 3.41 -4.71
N SER A 315 -11.12 4.31 -4.19
CA SER A 315 -10.25 3.99 -3.06
C SER A 315 -11.04 3.57 -1.83
N ARG A 316 -12.05 4.37 -1.44
CA ARG A 316 -12.93 4.05 -0.31
C ARG A 316 -13.63 2.71 -0.50
N HIS A 317 -14.03 2.37 -1.73
CA HIS A 317 -14.61 1.08 -2.06
C HIS A 317 -13.61 -0.08 -1.97
N ILE A 318 -12.37 0.08 -2.46
CA ILE A 318 -11.31 -0.94 -2.33
C ILE A 318 -11.01 -1.22 -0.86
N PHE A 319 -10.92 -0.17 -0.04
CA PHE A 319 -10.55 -0.23 1.37
C PHE A 319 -11.74 -0.36 2.34
N GLN A 320 -12.96 -0.56 1.83
CA GLN A 320 -14.14 -0.73 2.67
C GLN A 320 -14.03 -1.98 3.58
N ARG A 321 -14.81 -2.03 4.65
CA ARG A 321 -14.81 -3.18 5.57
C ARG A 321 -15.13 -4.51 4.85
N PRO A 322 -14.45 -5.64 5.18
CA PRO A 322 -13.25 -5.73 6.01
C PRO A 322 -12.02 -5.10 5.30
N THR A 323 -11.40 -4.11 5.94
CA THR A 323 -10.37 -3.28 5.31
C THR A 323 -9.14 -4.09 4.93
N TYR A 324 -8.70 -5.03 5.76
CA TYR A 324 -7.56 -5.92 5.46
C TYR A 324 -7.67 -6.67 4.12
N ALA A 325 -8.86 -6.80 3.52
CA ALA A 325 -9.07 -7.43 2.21
C ALA A 325 -8.84 -6.49 1.01
N TYR A 326 -8.41 -5.23 1.23
CA TYR A 326 -8.20 -4.24 0.16
C TYR A 326 -7.21 -4.71 -0.92
N LYS A 327 -6.21 -5.53 -0.54
CA LYS A 327 -5.21 -6.10 -1.44
C LYS A 327 -5.86 -6.79 -2.65
N THR A 328 -7.01 -7.42 -2.44
CA THR A 328 -7.83 -8.04 -3.50
C THR A 328 -8.22 -7.04 -4.58
N GLY A 329 -8.67 -5.85 -4.17
CA GLY A 329 -9.03 -4.78 -5.11
C GLY A 329 -7.82 -4.19 -5.83
N ILE A 330 -6.68 -4.08 -5.13
CA ILE A 330 -5.41 -3.63 -5.74
C ILE A 330 -4.96 -4.60 -6.85
N VAL A 331 -4.86 -5.90 -6.52
CA VAL A 331 -4.48 -6.92 -7.51
C VAL A 331 -5.53 -7.06 -8.62
N PHE A 332 -6.81 -6.85 -8.31
CA PHE A 332 -7.84 -6.83 -9.34
C PHE A 332 -7.67 -5.67 -10.33
N MET A 333 -7.27 -4.48 -9.85
CA MET A 333 -6.90 -3.36 -10.73
C MET A 333 -5.68 -3.69 -11.60
N ALA A 334 -4.65 -4.31 -11.03
CA ALA A 334 -3.49 -4.78 -11.79
C ALA A 334 -3.89 -5.80 -12.87
N TYR A 335 -4.81 -6.72 -12.56
CA TYR A 335 -5.40 -7.64 -13.51
C TYR A 335 -6.26 -6.92 -14.56
N LEU A 336 -7.08 -5.93 -14.24
CA LEU A 336 -7.85 -5.22 -15.28
C LEU A 336 -6.94 -4.47 -16.27
N ASN A 337 -5.82 -3.92 -15.77
CA ASN A 337 -4.93 -3.05 -16.52
C ASN A 337 -3.78 -3.73 -17.27
N GLY A 338 -3.66 -5.06 -17.23
CA GLY A 338 -2.62 -5.74 -18.01
C GLY A 338 -1.32 -6.01 -17.26
N HIS A 339 -1.20 -5.59 -15.99
CA HIS A 339 0.05 -5.76 -15.22
C HIS A 339 0.30 -7.20 -14.78
N GLN A 340 -0.74 -8.03 -14.75
CA GLN A 340 -0.66 -9.50 -14.64
C GLN A 340 -1.72 -10.17 -15.52
N ASN A 341 -1.51 -11.42 -15.88
CA ASN A 341 -2.36 -12.14 -16.86
C ASN A 341 -3.45 -13.02 -16.24
N HIS A 342 -3.54 -13.07 -14.92
CA HIS A 342 -4.50 -13.87 -14.17
C HIS A 342 -4.96 -13.08 -12.93
N PHE A 343 -6.04 -13.53 -12.29
CA PHE A 343 -6.46 -13.03 -10.99
C PHE A 343 -6.28 -14.14 -9.94
N ARG A 344 -5.02 -14.34 -9.53
CA ARG A 344 -4.61 -15.24 -8.44
C ARG A 344 -3.72 -14.46 -7.50
N MET A 345 -3.84 -14.74 -6.21
CA MET A 345 -3.10 -14.06 -5.15
C MET A 345 -2.43 -15.07 -4.23
N LEU A 346 -1.45 -14.61 -3.46
CA LEU A 346 -0.91 -15.42 -2.37
C LEU A 346 -2.04 -15.70 -1.36
N GLY A 347 -2.05 -16.88 -0.74
CA GLY A 347 -3.07 -17.24 0.25
C GLY A 347 -4.48 -17.37 -0.33
N ALA A 348 -4.63 -17.55 -1.65
CA ALA A 348 -5.93 -17.56 -2.35
C ALA A 348 -6.80 -16.32 -2.05
N ALA A 349 -6.16 -15.18 -1.81
CA ALA A 349 -6.83 -13.96 -1.37
C ALA A 349 -7.76 -13.34 -2.44
N GLU A 350 -7.72 -13.81 -3.69
CA GLU A 350 -8.63 -13.37 -4.75
C GLU A 350 -10.12 -13.60 -4.40
N GLY A 351 -10.42 -14.53 -3.48
CA GLY A 351 -11.76 -14.81 -2.99
C GLY A 351 -12.24 -13.90 -1.83
N ALA A 352 -11.42 -12.96 -1.35
CA ALA A 352 -11.75 -12.15 -0.17
C ALA A 352 -12.73 -10.99 -0.47
N ARG A 353 -13.09 -10.77 -1.73
CA ARG A 353 -14.12 -9.80 -2.15
C ARG A 353 -15.15 -10.48 -3.04
N SER A 354 -16.42 -10.07 -2.90
CA SER A 354 -17.51 -10.65 -3.68
C SER A 354 -17.49 -10.18 -5.14
N ILE A 355 -18.12 -10.93 -6.04
CA ILE A 355 -18.28 -10.51 -7.43
C ILE A 355 -19.01 -9.15 -7.56
N VAL A 356 -19.94 -8.85 -6.64
CA VAL A 356 -20.64 -7.55 -6.58
C VAL A 356 -19.65 -6.43 -6.25
N HIS A 357 -18.71 -6.67 -5.32
CA HIS A 357 -17.65 -5.72 -5.00
C HIS A 357 -16.72 -5.47 -6.19
N LEU A 358 -16.25 -6.53 -6.85
CA LEU A 358 -15.38 -6.41 -8.02
C LEU A 358 -16.07 -5.71 -9.20
N SER A 359 -17.38 -5.91 -9.34
CA SER A 359 -18.19 -5.24 -10.38
C SER A 359 -18.36 -3.76 -10.12
N GLU A 360 -18.56 -3.36 -8.86
CA GLU A 360 -18.61 -1.94 -8.51
C GLU A 360 -17.23 -1.29 -8.61
N LEU A 361 -16.16 -1.99 -8.22
CA LEU A 361 -14.79 -1.55 -8.43
C LEU A 361 -14.53 -1.27 -9.91
N PHE A 362 -14.95 -2.15 -10.80
CA PHE A 362 -14.83 -1.95 -12.25
C PHE A 362 -15.55 -0.66 -12.73
N ARG A 363 -16.79 -0.41 -12.27
CA ARG A 363 -17.53 0.82 -12.63
C ARG A 363 -16.82 2.08 -12.15
N LEU A 364 -16.34 2.05 -10.90
CA LEU A 364 -15.62 3.19 -10.30
C LEU A 364 -14.28 3.43 -10.99
N ALA A 365 -13.56 2.37 -11.37
CA ALA A 365 -12.30 2.47 -12.12
C ALA A 365 -12.51 3.07 -13.52
N ASP A 366 -13.54 2.65 -14.24
CA ASP A 366 -13.90 3.24 -15.53
C ASP A 366 -14.26 4.73 -15.38
N GLY A 367 -15.15 5.06 -14.44
CA GLY A 367 -15.54 6.45 -14.17
C GLY A 367 -14.37 7.34 -13.77
N ALA A 368 -13.34 6.76 -13.14
CA ALA A 368 -12.12 7.45 -12.75
C ALA A 368 -11.07 7.56 -13.87
N GLY A 369 -11.27 6.97 -15.06
CA GLY A 369 -10.29 6.98 -16.15
C GLY A 369 -9.05 6.11 -15.86
N LEU A 370 -9.21 5.09 -15.00
CA LEU A 370 -8.13 4.22 -14.54
C LEU A 370 -7.95 2.93 -15.35
N LEU A 371 -8.79 2.71 -16.37
CA LEU A 371 -8.68 1.56 -17.27
C LEU A 371 -7.75 1.91 -18.43
N ALA A 372 -6.48 1.52 -18.34
CA ALA A 372 -5.45 1.81 -19.34
C ALA A 372 -5.81 1.31 -20.74
N GLN A 373 -6.45 0.13 -20.81
CA GLN A 373 -6.99 -0.45 -22.04
C GLN A 373 -8.44 -0.88 -21.78
N PRO A 374 -9.44 0.00 -21.99
CA PRO A 374 -10.84 -0.28 -21.66
C PRO A 374 -11.37 -1.59 -22.27
N GLU A 375 -10.95 -1.91 -23.50
CA GLU A 375 -11.35 -3.16 -24.16
C GLU A 375 -10.75 -4.42 -23.50
N LEU A 376 -9.50 -4.34 -23.04
CA LEU A 376 -8.86 -5.44 -22.31
C LEU A 376 -9.52 -5.63 -20.95
N ALA A 377 -9.72 -4.53 -20.21
CA ALA A 377 -10.36 -4.53 -18.90
C ALA A 377 -11.77 -5.13 -18.99
N ALA A 378 -12.56 -4.73 -19.98
CA ALA A 378 -13.87 -5.29 -20.23
C ALA A 378 -13.84 -6.79 -20.54
N ARG A 379 -12.94 -7.26 -21.41
CA ARG A 379 -12.78 -8.71 -21.69
C ARG A 379 -12.42 -9.49 -20.42
N ARG A 380 -11.52 -8.95 -19.60
CA ARG A 380 -11.07 -9.55 -18.34
C ARG A 380 -12.19 -9.59 -17.30
N MET A 381 -12.94 -8.50 -17.16
CA MET A 381 -14.12 -8.45 -16.31
C MET A 381 -15.17 -9.49 -16.74
N LYS A 382 -15.42 -9.64 -18.05
CA LYS A 382 -16.31 -10.68 -18.59
C LYS A 382 -15.88 -12.09 -18.21
N GLN A 383 -14.59 -12.40 -18.26
CA GLN A 383 -14.06 -13.71 -17.84
C GLN A 383 -14.34 -14.00 -16.36
N VAL A 384 -14.15 -12.99 -15.49
CA VAL A 384 -14.43 -13.10 -14.06
C VAL A 384 -15.92 -13.32 -13.80
N LEU A 385 -16.79 -12.61 -14.53
CA LEU A 385 -18.24 -12.77 -14.44
C LEU A 385 -18.71 -14.14 -14.92
N THR A 386 -18.18 -14.63 -16.04
CA THR A 386 -18.47 -15.98 -16.56
C THR A 386 -18.06 -17.05 -15.55
N LEU A 387 -16.89 -16.92 -14.91
CA LEU A 387 -16.46 -17.84 -13.85
C LEU A 387 -17.41 -17.80 -12.64
N ALA A 388 -18.01 -16.64 -12.35
CA ALA A 388 -19.02 -16.48 -11.30
C ALA A 388 -20.44 -16.91 -11.75
N GLY A 389 -20.60 -17.48 -12.95
CA GLY A 389 -21.89 -17.97 -13.46
C GLY A 389 -22.80 -16.89 -14.07
N ILE A 390 -22.25 -15.74 -14.46
CA ILE A 390 -22.99 -14.62 -15.07
C ILE A 390 -22.70 -14.55 -16.57
N GLU A 391 -23.70 -14.85 -17.39
CA GLU A 391 -23.64 -14.75 -18.86
C GLU A 391 -23.57 -13.28 -19.33
N GLN A 392 -22.82 -13.03 -20.41
CA GLN A 392 -22.46 -11.67 -20.88
C GLN A 392 -23.17 -11.25 -22.15
#